data_AF-A0A356KWJ3-F1
#
_entry.id   AF-A0A356KWJ3-F1
#
_cell.length_a   1.000
_cell.length_b   1.000
_cell.length_c   1.000
_cell.angle_alpha   90.00
_cell.angle_beta   90.00
_cell.angle_gamma   90.00
#
_symmetry.space_group_name_H-M   'P 1'
#
loop_
_entity.id
_entity.type
_entity.pdbx_description
1 polymer ?
#
loop_
_entity_poly.entity_id
_entity_poly.type
_entity_poly.pdbx_seq_one_letter_code
_entity_poly.pdbx_strand_id
1 'polypeptide(L)'
;MVLDFCRLKPIVRKHCDALDHLMLLPAESERLEIEEREREVEVRFTRPEGEVDRFVFPRRDVLLLPLRNTSTERLAEYLAAKILSEVRAEYPEAQRISSFSVEVEEASGQCGVCRLEELAEGE
;
A
#
# COMPACT_ATOMS: atom_id res chain seq x y z
N MET A 1 26.56 8.75 -6.83
CA MET A 1 25.16 8.46 -7.19
C MET A 1 24.54 7.71 -6.03
N VAL A 2 23.38 8.13 -5.52
CA VAL A 2 22.74 7.51 -4.34
C VAL A 2 22.19 6.12 -4.70
N LEU A 3 21.40 6.02 -5.78
CA LEU A 3 20.93 4.78 -6.37
C LEU A 3 20.67 5.02 -7.87
N ASP A 4 20.90 4.01 -8.71
CA ASP A 4 20.61 4.10 -10.15
C ASP A 4 19.08 4.01 -10.39
N PHE A 5 18.54 4.94 -11.17
CA PHE A 5 17.13 4.92 -11.56
C PHE A 5 16.75 3.67 -12.37
N CYS A 6 17.68 3.11 -13.14
CA CYS A 6 17.47 1.85 -13.87
C CYS A 6 17.24 0.67 -12.92
N ARG A 7 17.70 0.75 -11.67
CA ARG A 7 17.50 -0.25 -10.61
C ARG A 7 16.26 0.04 -9.76
N LEU A 8 15.98 1.31 -9.48
CA LEU A 8 14.80 1.69 -8.68
C LEU A 8 13.47 1.53 -9.43
N LYS A 9 13.43 1.96 -10.71
CA LYS A 9 12.17 1.98 -11.49
C LYS A 9 11.50 0.60 -11.60
N PRO A 10 12.23 -0.51 -11.87
CA PRO A 10 11.62 -1.84 -11.92
C PRO A 10 10.97 -2.26 -10.59
N ILE A 11 11.61 -1.95 -9.45
CA ILE A 11 11.07 -2.28 -8.12
C ILE A 11 9.79 -1.49 -7.85
N VAL A 12 9.80 -0.17 -8.09
CA VAL A 12 8.60 0.67 -7.95
C VAL A 12 7.47 0.14 -8.84
N ARG A 13 7.77 -0.14 -10.11
CA ARG A 13 6.78 -0.67 -11.06
C ARG A 13 6.19 -1.99 -10.60
N LYS A 14 7.02 -2.93 -10.13
CA LYS A 14 6.55 -4.22 -9.59
C LYS A 14 5.52 -4.04 -8.48
N HIS A 15 5.74 -3.09 -7.56
CA HIS A 15 4.79 -2.81 -6.48
C HIS A 15 3.51 -2.12 -6.98
N CYS A 16 3.59 -1.24 -7.98
CA CYS A 16 2.42 -0.64 -8.62
C CYS A 16 1.60 -1.69 -9.41
N ASP A 17 2.25 -2.50 -10.24
CA ASP A 17 1.63 -3.55 -11.05
C ASP A 17 0.91 -4.59 -10.17
N ALA A 18 1.37 -4.80 -8.93
CA ALA A 18 0.72 -5.68 -7.97
C ALA A 18 -0.62 -5.15 -7.41
N LEU A 19 -0.87 -3.84 -7.51
CA LEU A 19 -2.11 -3.18 -7.08
C LEU A 19 -3.06 -2.90 -8.25
N ASP A 20 -2.54 -2.96 -9.48
CA ASP A 20 -3.22 -2.54 -10.69
C ASP A 20 -4.42 -3.46 -11.03
N HIS A 21 -5.52 -2.86 -11.51
CA HIS A 21 -6.77 -3.55 -11.89
C HIS A 21 -7.43 -4.43 -10.81
N LEU A 22 -7.17 -4.17 -9.52
CA LEU A 22 -7.76 -4.91 -8.40
C LEU A 22 -8.60 -4.01 -7.49
N MET A 23 -9.66 -4.58 -6.92
CA MET A 23 -10.37 -3.97 -5.80
C MET A 23 -9.53 -4.12 -4.53
N LEU A 24 -8.95 -3.01 -4.08
CA LEU A 24 -8.15 -2.96 -2.86
C LEU A 24 -9.09 -2.94 -1.66
N LEU A 25 -8.99 -3.94 -0.78
CA LEU A 25 -9.77 -4.01 0.45
C LEU A 25 -8.85 -3.96 1.68
N PRO A 26 -9.15 -3.10 2.67
CA PRO A 26 -8.36 -2.99 3.89
C PRO A 26 -8.73 -4.11 4.87
N ALA A 27 -7.87 -5.12 4.99
CA ALA A 27 -8.08 -6.32 5.81
C ALA A 27 -8.15 -6.05 7.31
N GLU A 28 -7.60 -4.92 7.77
CA GLU A 28 -7.56 -4.53 9.19
C GLU A 28 -8.64 -3.47 9.52
N SER A 29 -9.61 -3.29 8.63
CA SER A 29 -10.69 -2.32 8.85
C SER A 29 -11.68 -2.81 9.90
N GLU A 30 -11.91 -2.01 10.94
CA GLU A 30 -12.90 -2.30 11.99
C GLU A 30 -14.36 -2.15 11.50
N ARG A 31 -14.57 -1.62 10.29
CA ARG A 31 -15.90 -1.39 9.71
C ARG A 31 -16.26 -2.35 8.57
N LEU A 32 -15.31 -3.20 8.15
CA LEU A 32 -15.52 -4.18 7.10
C LEU A 32 -15.44 -5.58 7.68
N GLU A 33 -16.48 -6.37 7.42
CA GLU A 33 -16.41 -7.81 7.56
C GLU A 33 -16.13 -8.41 6.18
N ILE A 34 -15.04 -9.16 6.06
CA ILE A 34 -14.59 -9.75 4.79
C ILE A 34 -14.62 -11.27 4.92
N GLU A 35 -15.38 -11.92 4.05
CA GLU A 35 -15.44 -13.38 3.96
C GLU A 35 -14.92 -13.84 2.59
N GLU A 36 -13.75 -14.48 2.59
CA GLU A 36 -13.17 -15.08 1.39
C GLU A 36 -13.78 -16.46 1.13
N ARG A 37 -14.34 -16.66 -0.06
CA ARG A 37 -14.80 -17.95 -0.57
C ARG A 37 -13.95 -18.36 -1.77
N GLU A 38 -14.16 -19.58 -2.27
CA GLU A 38 -13.38 -20.14 -3.38
C GLU A 38 -13.42 -19.26 -4.65
N ARG A 39 -14.58 -18.68 -4.97
CA ARG A 39 -14.79 -17.93 -6.22
C ARG A 39 -15.09 -16.45 -6.03
N GLU A 40 -15.39 -16.04 -4.81
CA GLU A 40 -15.86 -14.69 -4.50
C GLU A 40 -15.37 -14.22 -3.14
N VAL A 41 -15.34 -12.91 -2.97
CA VAL A 41 -15.13 -12.25 -1.68
C VAL A 41 -16.40 -11.47 -1.38
N GLU A 42 -17.02 -11.79 -0.24
CA GLU A 42 -18.14 -11.04 0.28
C GLU A 42 -17.64 -10.01 1.29
N VAL A 43 -18.07 -8.77 1.13
CA VAL A 43 -17.72 -7.65 2.01
C VAL A 43 -19.00 -7.06 2.57
N ARG A 44 -19.08 -6.95 3.90
CA ARG A 44 -20.14 -6.21 4.58
C ARG A 44 -19.57 -4.96 5.19
N PHE A 45 -20.14 -3.81 4.83
CA PHE A 45 -19.75 -2.51 5.36
C PHE A 45 -20.85 -1.97 6.27
N THR A 46 -20.51 -1.76 7.54
CA THR A 46 -21.43 -1.18 8.51
C THR A 46 -21.31 0.34 8.48
N ARG A 47 -22.38 1.00 8.02
CA ARG A 47 -22.48 2.46 7.99
C ARG A 47 -22.57 3.04 9.41
N PRO A 48 -22.21 4.31 9.62
CA PRO A 48 -22.37 4.98 10.90
C PRO A 48 -23.80 4.92 11.47
N GLU A 49 -24.81 4.90 10.58
CA GLU A 49 -26.22 4.83 10.94
C GLU A 49 -26.69 3.41 11.32
N GLY A 50 -25.82 2.40 11.21
CA GLY A 50 -26.10 1.00 11.55
C GLY A 50 -26.64 0.15 10.40
N GLU A 51 -26.87 0.74 9.23
CA GLU A 51 -27.21 0.00 8.01
C GLU A 51 -25.99 -0.77 7.47
N VAL A 52 -26.21 -1.96 6.92
CA VAL A 52 -25.13 -2.83 6.42
C VAL A 52 -25.27 -3.00 4.92
N ASP A 53 -24.28 -2.51 4.18
CA ASP A 53 -24.16 -2.75 2.74
C ASP A 53 -23.42 -4.05 2.48
N ARG A 54 -23.86 -4.80 1.46
CA ARG A 54 -23.23 -6.04 1.02
C ARG A 54 -22.69 -5.92 -0.39
N PHE A 55 -21.40 -6.17 -0.56
CA PHE A 55 -20.72 -6.22 -1.84
C PHE A 55 -20.16 -7.62 -2.07
N VAL A 56 -20.18 -8.09 -3.32
CA VAL A 56 -19.60 -9.38 -3.71
C VAL A 56 -18.76 -9.17 -4.94
N PHE A 57 -17.49 -9.58 -4.86
CA PHE A 57 -16.52 -9.44 -5.94
C PHE A 57 -15.96 -10.82 -6.33
N PRO A 58 -15.60 -11.07 -7.59
CA PRO A 58 -14.85 -12.28 -7.95
C PRO A 58 -13.53 -12.34 -7.18
N ARG A 59 -13.15 -13.53 -6.69
CA ARG A 59 -11.94 -13.70 -5.85
C ARG A 59 -10.64 -13.25 -6.54
N ARG A 60 -10.61 -13.33 -7.88
CA ARG A 60 -9.48 -12.91 -8.72
C ARG A 60 -9.33 -11.39 -8.86
N ASP A 61 -10.38 -10.63 -8.58
CA ASP A 61 -10.42 -9.19 -8.81
C ASP A 61 -10.24 -8.41 -7.49
N VAL A 62 -9.83 -9.09 -6.40
CA VAL A 62 -9.70 -8.51 -5.05
C VAL A 62 -8.29 -8.71 -4.52
N LEU A 63 -7.75 -7.65 -3.93
CA LEU A 63 -6.51 -7.68 -3.14
C LEU A 63 -6.78 -7.22 -1.71
N LEU A 64 -6.54 -8.11 -0.75
CA LEU A 64 -6.57 -7.75 0.67
C LEU A 64 -5.24 -7.14 1.08
N LEU A 65 -5.26 -5.90 1.54
CA LEU A 65 -4.07 -5.19 2.04
C LEU A 65 -4.10 -5.15 3.57
N PRO A 66 -2.96 -5.33 4.26
CA PRO A 66 -2.85 -5.20 5.72
C PRO A 66 -2.88 -3.72 6.12
N LEU A 67 -4.03 -3.09 5.89
CA LEU A 67 -4.30 -1.68 6.12
C LEU A 67 -5.66 -1.52 6.79
N ARG A 68 -5.80 -0.45 7.58
CA ARG A 68 -7.06 -0.07 8.24
C ARG A 68 -8.05 0.60 7.30
N ASN A 69 -7.55 1.27 6.27
CA ASN A 69 -8.30 1.86 5.18
C ASN A 69 -7.40 1.98 3.93
N THR A 70 -8.01 2.28 2.78
CA THR A 70 -7.32 2.41 1.49
C THR A 70 -7.10 3.88 1.10
N SER A 71 -6.90 4.77 2.07
CA SER A 71 -6.58 6.17 1.78
C SER A 71 -5.20 6.29 1.11
N THR A 72 -4.97 7.39 0.39
CA THR A 72 -3.67 7.65 -0.25
C THR A 72 -2.53 7.69 0.74
N GLU A 73 -2.74 8.19 1.96
CA GLU A 73 -1.73 8.23 3.01
C GLU A 73 -1.34 6.81 3.47
N ARG A 74 -2.32 5.91 3.64
CA ARG A 74 -2.05 4.53 4.03
C ARG A 74 -1.39 3.72 2.92
N LEU A 75 -1.78 3.97 1.67
CA LEU A 75 -1.12 3.37 0.52
C LEU A 75 0.32 3.87 0.37
N ALA A 76 0.58 5.16 0.60
CA ALA A 76 1.93 5.71 0.58
C ALA A 76 2.82 5.08 1.65
N GLU A 77 2.31 4.90 2.88
CA GLU A 77 3.01 4.21 3.97
C GLU A 77 3.34 2.76 3.62
N TYR A 78 2.33 2.03 3.11
CA TYR A 78 2.47 0.65 2.67
C TYR A 78 3.55 0.48 1.59
N LEU A 79 3.47 1.31 0.54
CA LEU A 79 4.40 1.27 -0.58
C LEU A 79 5.80 1.72 -0.16
N ALA A 80 5.92 2.75 0.69
CA ALA A 80 7.21 3.21 1.20
C ALA A 80 7.97 2.10 1.92
N ALA A 81 7.30 1.40 2.84
CA ALA A 81 7.91 0.30 3.58
C ALA A 81 8.31 -0.87 2.67
N LYS A 82 7.42 -1.26 1.74
CA LYS A 82 7.67 -2.37 0.80
C LYS A 82 8.82 -2.08 -0.15
N ILE A 83 8.79 -0.91 -0.82
CA ILE A 83 9.80 -0.52 -1.80
C ILE A 83 11.16 -0.34 -1.13
N LEU A 84 11.22 0.38 0.00
CA LEU A 84 12.50 0.60 0.69
C LEU A 84 13.11 -0.71 1.18
N SER A 85 12.28 -1.62 1.73
CA SER A 85 12.75 -2.94 2.16
C SER A 85 13.32 -3.76 1.01
N GLU A 86 12.66 -3.77 -0.16
CA GLU A 86 13.13 -4.51 -1.33
C GLU A 86 14.42 -3.89 -1.89
N VAL A 87 14.47 -2.56 -2.02
CA VAL A 87 15.65 -1.80 -2.45
C VAL A 87 16.86 -2.08 -1.54
N ARG A 88 16.66 -2.06 -0.22
CA ARG A 88 17.73 -2.34 0.77
C ARG A 88 18.20 -3.80 0.77
N ALA A 89 17.32 -4.74 0.42
CA ALA A 89 17.64 -6.15 0.31
C ALA A 89 18.44 -6.46 -0.97
N GLU A 90 18.09 -5.85 -2.10
CA GLU A 90 18.80 -6.06 -3.36
C GLU A 90 20.12 -5.32 -3.44
N TYR A 91 20.21 -4.12 -2.84
CA TYR A 91 21.30 -3.18 -3.07
C TYR A 91 21.96 -2.74 -1.76
N PRO A 92 23.13 -3.29 -1.41
CA PRO A 92 23.82 -2.97 -0.15
C PRO A 92 24.11 -1.47 0.05
N GLU A 93 24.35 -0.73 -1.04
CA GLU A 93 24.58 0.72 -0.99
C GLU A 93 23.34 1.52 -0.54
N ALA A 94 22.13 0.95 -0.72
CA ALA A 94 20.88 1.58 -0.32
C ALA A 94 20.67 1.60 1.21
N GLN A 95 21.51 0.89 1.97
CA GLN A 95 21.57 1.01 3.43
C GLN A 95 22.00 2.41 3.87
N ARG A 96 22.65 3.21 3.00
CA ARG A 96 23.04 4.60 3.29
C ARG A 96 21.94 5.63 3.00
N ILE A 97 20.75 5.19 2.58
CA ILE A 97 19.62 6.09 2.34
C ILE A 97 19.08 6.55 3.70
N SER A 98 19.35 7.81 4.04
CA SER A 98 18.91 8.44 5.29
C SER A 98 17.44 8.87 5.28
N SER A 99 16.87 9.11 4.09
CA SER A 99 15.45 9.40 3.92
C SER A 99 14.90 8.84 2.62
N PHE A 100 13.66 8.35 2.67
CA PHE A 100 12.94 7.80 1.53
C PHE A 100 11.48 8.23 1.59
N SER A 101 10.97 8.82 0.50
CA SER A 101 9.59 9.29 0.42
C SER A 101 8.85 8.63 -0.71
N VAL A 102 7.59 8.26 -0.47
CA VAL A 102 6.63 7.83 -1.49
C VAL A 102 5.42 8.73 -1.44
N GLU A 103 4.99 9.18 -2.60
CA GLU A 103 3.76 9.94 -2.81
C GLU A 103 2.81 9.09 -3.65
N VAL A 104 1.56 9.00 -3.21
CA VAL A 104 0.46 8.33 -3.92
C VAL A 104 -0.58 9.39 -4.23
N GLU A 105 -0.88 9.55 -5.52
CA GLU A 105 -1.87 10.51 -6.03
C GLU A 105 -3.11 9.75 -6.52
N GLU A 106 -4.28 10.05 -5.95
CA GLU A 106 -5.56 9.44 -6.35
C GLU A 106 -6.18 10.17 -7.56
N ALA A 107 -6.10 11.50 -7.53
CA ALA A 107 -6.54 12.39 -8.58
C ALA A 107 -5.64 13.62 -8.58
N SER A 108 -5.62 14.36 -9.70
CA SER A 108 -4.74 15.53 -9.85
C SER A 108 -4.82 16.48 -8.64
N GLY A 109 -3.70 16.63 -7.92
CA GLY A 109 -3.56 17.49 -6.75
C GLY A 109 -4.08 16.91 -5.43
N GLN A 110 -4.51 15.65 -5.40
CA GLN A 110 -4.97 14.93 -4.20
C GLN A 110 -4.04 13.76 -3.92
N CYS A 111 -3.09 13.96 -3.02
CA CYS A 111 -2.06 12.99 -2.71
C CYS A 111 -1.84 12.76 -1.22
N GLY A 112 -1.34 11.57 -0.91
CA GLY A 112 -0.83 11.18 0.39
C GLY A 112 0.68 10.94 0.27
N VAL A 113 1.45 11.43 1.24
CA VAL A 113 2.91 11.29 1.25
C VAL A 113 3.33 10.58 2.53
N CYS A 114 4.17 9.55 2.39
CA CYS A 114 4.88 8.93 3.50
C CYS A 114 6.37 9.17 3.34
N ARG A 115 7.03 9.59 4.43
CA ARG A 115 8.48 9.76 4.49
C ARG A 115 9.04 8.89 5.61
N LEU A 116 9.96 8.01 5.26
CA LEU A 116 10.73 7.19 6.18
C LEU A 116 12.09 7.86 6.37
N GLU A 117 12.52 8.04 7.62
CA GLU A 117 13.81 8.62 7.97
C GLU A 117 14.50 7.75 9.00
N GLU A 118 15.82 7.63 8.90
CA GLU A 118 16.61 7.13 10.01
C GLU A 118 16.77 8.25 11.03
N LEU A 119 16.17 8.07 12.20
CA LEU A 119 16.48 8.90 13.37
C LEU A 119 17.94 8.66 13.69
N ALA A 120 18.79 9.66 13.46
CA ALA A 120 20.12 9.66 14.03
C ALA A 120 19.94 9.62 15.55
N GLU A 121 20.26 8.48 16.18
CA GLU A 121 20.49 8.46 17.63
C GLU A 121 21.61 9.48 17.88
N GLY A 122 21.25 10.56 18.57
CA GLY A 122 22.14 11.69 18.81
C GLY A 122 23.42 11.26 19.53
N GLU A 123 24.54 11.77 19.04
CA GLU A 123 25.83 11.80 19.75
C GLU A 123 25.76 12.61 21.05
#